data_AF-A0A821PHK2-F1
#
_entry.id   AF-A0A821PHK2-F1
#
_cell.length_a   1.000
_cell.length_b   1.000
_cell.length_c   1.000
_cell.angle_alpha   90.00
_cell.angle_beta   90.00
_cell.angle_gamma   90.00
#
_symmetry.space_group_name_H-M   'P 1'
#
loop_
_entity.id
_entity.type
_entity.pdbx_description
1 polymer ?
#
loop_
_entity_poly.entity_id
_entity_poly.type
_entity_poly.pdbx_seq_one_letter_code
_entity_poly.pdbx_strand_id
1 'polypeptide(L)'
;VNEEKLKELDDKIEENEKAFGESEIRESYLAKSQYLCLIGDHEQSLTWLRKTYDKTVALGHRLDLIFYQLRLGLFYMDQDLIERNLDKAKTLVDEGGDWDRRNRMKVYQGLRAMSIRDFKSAAELFLDTVATFTSYELMDYQAFVTYTVVCCLVALERPKLREKGI
;
A
#
# COMPACT_ATOMS: atom_id res chain seq x y z
N VAL A 1 4.49 11.05 25.80
CA VAL A 1 3.59 10.12 25.08
C VAL A 1 4.21 9.56 23.79
N ASN A 2 4.51 10.35 22.75
CA ASN A 2 5.09 9.81 21.51
C ASN A 2 6.57 9.40 21.65
N GLU A 3 7.38 10.20 22.36
CA GLU A 3 8.79 9.87 22.60
C GLU A 3 9.00 8.67 23.53
N GLU A 4 8.09 8.43 24.48
CA GLU A 4 8.17 7.29 25.41
C GLU A 4 7.93 5.97 24.67
N LYS A 5 6.92 5.93 23.80
CA LYS A 5 6.66 4.76 22.94
C LYS A 5 7.76 4.53 21.92
N LEU A 6 8.39 5.60 21.43
CA LEU A 6 9.54 5.49 20.53
C LEU A 6 10.73 4.86 21.24
N LYS A 7 11.00 5.28 22.49
CA LYS A 7 12.04 4.69 23.34
C LYS A 7 11.75 3.24 23.69
N GLU A 8 10.52 2.88 24.08
CA GLU A 8 10.15 1.47 24.31
C GLU A 8 10.35 0.59 23.08
N LEU A 9 10.10 1.13 21.88
CA LEU A 9 10.32 0.40 20.62
C LEU A 9 11.81 0.33 20.26
N ASP A 10 12.59 1.34 20.60
CA ASP A 10 14.05 1.33 20.46
C ASP A 10 14.73 0.35 21.43
N ASP A 11 14.29 0.32 22.68
CA ASP A 11 14.79 -0.62 23.69
C ASP A 11 14.47 -2.06 23.29
N LYS A 12 13.25 -2.32 22.77
CA LYS A 12 12.89 -3.64 22.20
C LYS A 12 13.73 -4.02 20.98
N ILE A 13 14.09 -3.05 20.14
CA ILE A 13 14.98 -3.30 19.01
C ILE A 13 16.37 -3.68 19.50
N GLU A 14 16.93 -2.97 20.47
CA GLU A 14 18.24 -3.29 21.04
C GLU A 14 18.26 -4.64 21.78
N GLU A 15 17.20 -4.98 22.49
CA GLU A 15 17.05 -6.28 23.16
C GLU A 15 16.97 -7.41 22.12
N ASN A 16 16.17 -7.22 21.07
CA ASN A 16 16.01 -8.24 20.02
C ASN A 16 17.26 -8.38 19.14
N GLU A 17 18.04 -7.31 18.93
CA GLU A 17 19.35 -7.38 18.27
C GLU A 17 20.40 -8.15 19.10
N LYS A 18 20.27 -8.14 20.43
CA LYS A 18 21.19 -8.84 21.35
C LYS A 18 20.77 -10.29 21.64
N ALA A 19 19.48 -10.61 21.54
CA ALA A 19 18.93 -11.89 22.01
C ALA A 19 18.34 -12.81 20.92
N PHE A 20 17.84 -12.28 19.80
CA PHE A 20 16.99 -13.05 18.87
C PHE A 20 17.45 -12.97 17.40
N GLY A 21 16.98 -13.93 16.59
CA GLY A 21 17.38 -14.09 15.18
C GLY A 21 16.80 -13.02 14.24
N GLU A 22 17.28 -13.00 12.98
CA GLU A 22 16.93 -11.99 11.96
C GLU A 22 15.41 -11.78 11.76
N SER A 23 14.59 -12.80 12.04
CA SER A 23 13.12 -12.72 11.92
C SER A 23 12.48 -11.80 12.97
N GLU A 24 12.97 -11.78 14.21
CA GLU A 24 12.36 -11.00 15.30
C GLU A 24 12.82 -9.53 15.27
N ILE A 25 14.05 -9.30 14.84
CA ILE A 25 14.57 -7.95 14.55
C ILE A 25 13.72 -7.29 13.47
N ARG A 26 13.33 -8.05 12.45
CA ARG A 26 12.47 -7.56 11.38
C ARG A 26 11.07 -7.19 11.86
N GLU A 27 10.43 -8.01 12.68
CA GLU A 27 9.11 -7.69 13.24
C GLU A 27 9.16 -6.42 14.11
N SER A 28 10.24 -6.26 14.88
CA SER A 28 10.50 -5.07 15.69
C SER A 28 10.67 -3.81 14.84
N TYR A 29 11.43 -3.90 13.74
CA TYR A 29 11.56 -2.81 12.78
C TYR A 29 10.25 -2.47 12.08
N LEU A 30 9.43 -3.48 11.78
CA LEU A 30 8.12 -3.30 11.16
C LEU A 30 7.17 -2.58 12.13
N ALA A 31 7.12 -2.99 13.40
CA ALA A 31 6.33 -2.33 14.44
C ALA A 31 6.76 -0.88 14.63
N LYS A 32 8.08 -0.60 14.66
CA LYS A 32 8.60 0.76 14.73
C LYS A 32 8.22 1.58 13.50
N SER A 33 8.33 1.01 12.30
CA SER A 33 7.94 1.71 11.07
C SER A 33 6.44 2.04 11.04
N GLN A 34 5.57 1.12 11.49
CA GLN A 34 4.13 1.38 11.59
C GLN A 34 3.82 2.49 12.61
N TYR A 35 4.55 2.52 13.72
CA TYR A 35 4.39 3.57 14.72
C TYR A 35 4.86 4.94 14.22
N LEU A 36 5.96 5.00 13.47
CA LEU A 36 6.43 6.21 12.80
C LEU A 36 5.45 6.68 11.72
N CYS A 37 4.83 5.75 10.97
CA CYS A 37 3.74 6.07 10.03
C CYS A 37 2.54 6.70 10.75
N LEU A 38 2.21 6.24 11.96
CA LEU A 38 1.12 6.80 12.77
C LEU A 38 1.43 8.21 13.28
N ILE A 39 2.70 8.48 13.60
CA ILE A 39 3.16 9.81 14.03
C ILE A 39 3.22 10.80 12.86
N GLY A 40 3.34 10.31 11.62
CA GLY A 40 3.44 11.14 10.43
C GLY A 40 4.84 11.71 10.21
N ASP A 41 5.88 10.98 10.59
CA ASP A 41 7.27 11.32 10.27
C ASP A 41 7.67 10.64 8.95
N HIS A 42 7.65 11.40 7.84
CA HIS A 42 7.92 10.91 6.49
C HIS A 42 9.34 10.35 6.33
N GLU A 43 10.35 11.08 6.80
CA GLU A 43 11.77 10.76 6.54
C GLU A 43 12.23 9.57 7.38
N GLN A 44 11.84 9.54 8.65
CA GLN A 44 12.18 8.40 9.51
C GLN A 44 11.44 7.15 9.08
N SER A 45 10.15 7.25 8.72
CA SER A 45 9.39 6.09 8.24
C SER A 45 10.00 5.48 7.00
N LEU A 46 10.40 6.29 6.02
CA LEU A 46 11.08 5.80 4.80
C LEU A 46 12.42 5.15 5.10
N THR A 47 13.20 5.70 6.03
CA THR A 47 14.50 5.16 6.42
C THR A 47 14.35 3.80 7.10
N TRP A 48 13.41 3.68 8.04
CA TRP A 48 13.15 2.41 8.72
C TRP A 48 12.53 1.37 7.79
N LEU A 49 11.61 1.76 6.89
CA LEU A 49 11.04 0.85 5.89
C LEU A 49 12.11 0.30 4.92
N ARG A 50 13.12 1.11 4.55
CA ARG A 50 14.26 0.65 3.74
C ARG A 50 15.14 -0.35 4.51
N LYS A 51 15.48 -0.04 5.78
CA LYS A 51 16.23 -0.97 6.64
C LYS A 51 15.49 -2.30 6.82
N THR A 52 14.17 -2.27 6.98
CA THR A 52 13.35 -3.49 7.06
C THR A 52 13.38 -4.24 5.74
N TYR A 53 13.27 -3.54 4.60
CA TYR A 53 13.31 -4.15 3.26
C TYR A 53 14.60 -4.94 3.03
N ASP A 54 15.76 -4.39 3.39
CA ASP A 54 17.06 -5.06 3.20
C ASP A 54 17.17 -6.35 4.03
N LYS A 55 16.58 -6.37 5.24
CA LYS A 55 16.54 -7.57 6.10
C LYS A 55 15.45 -8.57 5.70
N THR A 56 14.50 -8.20 4.86
CA THR A 56 13.43 -9.12 4.43
C THR A 56 13.88 -10.00 3.27
N VAL A 57 13.77 -11.32 3.46
CA VAL A 57 14.12 -12.31 2.42
C VAL A 57 12.87 -12.73 1.62
N ALA A 58 11.70 -12.84 2.26
CA ALA A 58 10.49 -13.33 1.60
C ALA A 58 9.83 -12.25 0.71
N LEU A 59 9.47 -12.65 -0.52
CA LEU A 59 8.84 -11.79 -1.52
C LEU A 59 7.51 -11.18 -1.04
N GLY A 60 6.63 -11.97 -0.43
CA GLY A 60 5.34 -11.46 0.06
C GLY A 60 5.50 -10.33 1.06
N HIS A 61 6.50 -10.43 1.93
CA HIS A 61 6.80 -9.43 2.94
C HIS A 61 7.45 -8.16 2.38
N ARG A 62 8.30 -8.30 1.36
CA ARG A 62 8.82 -7.14 0.60
C ARG A 62 7.68 -6.35 -0.04
N LEU A 63 6.70 -7.07 -0.57
CA LEU A 63 5.52 -6.50 -1.21
C LEU A 63 4.65 -5.75 -0.19
N ASP A 64 4.43 -6.35 0.99
CA ASP A 64 3.69 -5.71 2.07
C ASP A 64 4.40 -4.42 2.57
N LEU A 65 5.74 -4.37 2.57
CA LEU A 65 6.51 -3.14 2.88
C LEU A 65 6.36 -2.04 1.83
N ILE A 66 6.31 -2.40 0.56
CA ILE A 66 6.03 -1.45 -0.53
C ILE A 66 4.58 -0.95 -0.43
N PHE A 67 3.65 -1.82 -0.03
CA PHE A 67 2.39 -1.53 0.68
C PHE A 67 2.41 -0.24 1.49
N TYR A 68 3.21 -0.27 2.56
CA TYR A 68 3.30 0.84 3.50
C TYR A 68 3.91 2.10 2.88
N GLN A 69 4.93 1.96 2.03
CA GLN A 69 5.51 3.11 1.33
C GLN A 69 4.52 3.78 0.38
N LEU A 70 3.67 3.01 -0.31
CA LEU A 70 2.62 3.53 -1.17
C LEU A 70 1.55 4.29 -0.40
N ARG A 71 1.16 3.81 0.79
CA ARG A 71 0.20 4.52 1.66
C ARG A 71 0.76 5.84 2.16
N LEU A 72 2.03 5.86 2.56
CA LEU A 72 2.71 7.10 2.92
C LEU A 72 2.75 8.06 1.72
N GLY A 73 3.14 7.57 0.55
CA GLY A 73 3.14 8.38 -0.68
C GLY A 73 1.77 8.97 -1.00
N LEU A 74 0.69 8.20 -0.85
CA LEU A 74 -0.68 8.66 -1.01
C LEU A 74 -1.09 9.71 0.04
N PHE A 75 -0.63 9.56 1.29
CA PHE A 75 -0.91 10.54 2.35
C PHE A 75 -0.24 11.89 2.09
N TYR A 76 1.03 11.88 1.64
CA TYR A 76 1.76 13.10 1.28
C TYR A 76 1.48 13.58 -0.16
N MET A 77 0.66 12.84 -0.92
CA MET A 77 0.33 13.13 -2.33
C MET A 77 1.58 13.27 -3.23
N ASP A 78 2.65 12.53 -2.93
CA ASP A 78 3.86 12.51 -3.75
C ASP A 78 3.71 11.49 -4.89
N GLN A 79 3.36 11.98 -6.07
CA GLN A 79 3.06 11.16 -7.23
C GLN A 79 4.28 10.42 -7.78
N ASP A 80 5.47 11.02 -7.68
CA ASP A 80 6.72 10.41 -8.17
C ASP A 80 7.13 9.22 -7.29
N LEU A 81 6.96 9.36 -5.98
CA LEU A 81 7.22 8.28 -5.04
C LEU A 81 6.24 7.12 -5.25
N ILE A 82 4.96 7.42 -5.49
CA ILE A 82 3.93 6.41 -5.76
C ILE A 82 4.27 5.63 -7.03
N GLU A 83 4.66 6.30 -8.11
CA GLU A 83 4.97 5.65 -9.40
C GLU A 83 6.16 4.68 -9.30
N ARG A 84 7.27 5.14 -8.70
CA ARG A 84 8.45 4.28 -8.49
C ARG A 84 8.13 3.06 -7.64
N ASN A 85 7.30 3.23 -6.61
CA ASN A 85 6.92 2.14 -5.72
C ASN A 85 5.90 1.20 -6.38
N LEU A 86 5.02 1.71 -7.24
CA LEU A 86 4.09 0.90 -8.04
C LEU A 86 4.82 0.03 -9.06
N ASP A 87 5.83 0.58 -9.75
CA ASP A 87 6.63 -0.20 -10.70
C ASP A 87 7.39 -1.33 -10.00
N LYS A 88 8.01 -1.04 -8.85
CA LYS A 88 8.65 -2.07 -8.02
C LYS A 88 7.66 -3.12 -7.55
N ALA A 89 6.47 -2.72 -7.10
CA ALA A 89 5.42 -3.64 -6.70
C ALA A 89 4.99 -4.54 -7.87
N LYS A 90 4.88 -3.98 -9.08
CA LYS A 90 4.53 -4.73 -10.28
C LYS A 90 5.57 -5.80 -10.62
N THR A 91 6.85 -5.46 -10.61
CA THR A 91 7.94 -6.43 -10.82
C THR A 91 7.87 -7.57 -9.81
N LEU A 92 7.67 -7.26 -8.51
CA LEU A 92 7.57 -8.27 -7.46
C LEU A 92 6.30 -9.13 -7.57
N VAL A 93 5.19 -8.57 -8.06
CA VAL A 93 3.96 -9.32 -8.34
C VAL A 93 4.14 -10.28 -9.52
N ASP A 94 4.92 -9.88 -10.51
CA ASP A 94 5.20 -10.70 -11.70
C ASP A 94 6.19 -11.84 -11.40
N GLU A 95 7.14 -11.63 -10.47
CA GLU A 95 8.11 -12.65 -10.02
C GLU A 95 7.48 -13.79 -9.21
N GLY A 96 6.32 -13.58 -8.58
CA GLY A 96 5.66 -14.62 -7.79
C GLY A 96 4.65 -14.09 -6.76
N GLY A 97 3.99 -12.98 -7.07
CA GLY A 97 3.01 -12.37 -6.17
C GLY A 97 1.74 -13.20 -6.03
N ASP A 98 1.30 -13.33 -4.78
CA ASP A 98 0.00 -13.89 -4.41
C ASP A 98 -1.15 -13.17 -5.14
N TRP A 99 -2.20 -13.92 -5.51
CA TRP A 99 -3.35 -13.40 -6.24
C TRP A 99 -4.07 -12.30 -5.45
N ASP A 100 -4.19 -12.43 -4.13
CA ASP A 100 -4.76 -11.38 -3.27
C ASP A 100 -3.95 -10.08 -3.37
N ARG A 101 -2.62 -10.18 -3.28
CA ARG A 101 -1.71 -9.02 -3.36
C ARG A 101 -1.76 -8.34 -4.74
N ARG A 102 -1.97 -9.09 -5.81
CA ARG A 102 -2.19 -8.55 -7.16
C ARG A 102 -3.47 -7.72 -7.24
N ASN A 103 -4.55 -8.17 -6.60
CA ASN A 103 -5.80 -7.41 -6.55
C ASN A 103 -5.64 -6.13 -5.73
N ARG A 104 -4.95 -6.19 -4.59
CA ARG A 104 -4.62 -4.98 -3.81
C ARG A 104 -3.80 -3.99 -4.64
N MET A 105 -2.77 -4.46 -5.35
CA MET A 105 -1.96 -3.61 -6.23
C MET A 105 -2.81 -2.90 -7.30
N LYS A 106 -3.76 -3.62 -7.93
CA LYS A 106 -4.69 -3.01 -8.91
C LYS A 106 -5.52 -1.88 -8.30
N VAL A 107 -5.97 -2.03 -7.04
CA VAL A 107 -6.68 -0.96 -6.31
C VAL A 107 -5.78 0.27 -6.10
N TYR A 108 -4.52 0.09 -5.69
CA TYR A 108 -3.56 1.19 -5.56
C TYR A 108 -3.29 1.87 -6.92
N GLN A 109 -3.17 1.10 -8.00
CA GLN A 109 -3.01 1.64 -9.35
C GLN A 109 -4.24 2.43 -9.80
N GLY A 110 -5.45 1.92 -9.53
CA GLY A 110 -6.69 2.62 -9.81
C GLY A 110 -6.81 3.93 -9.06
N LEU A 111 -6.42 3.95 -7.78
CA LEU A 111 -6.41 5.16 -6.96
C LEU A 111 -5.42 6.20 -7.49
N ARG A 112 -4.22 5.77 -7.89
CA ARG A 112 -3.22 6.63 -8.54
C ARG A 112 -3.73 7.20 -9.88
N ALA A 113 -4.37 6.37 -10.70
CA ALA A 113 -4.98 6.80 -11.96
C ALA A 113 -6.07 7.86 -11.73
N MET A 114 -6.88 7.70 -10.67
CA MET A 114 -7.85 8.70 -10.25
C MET A 114 -7.16 10.04 -9.88
N SER A 115 -6.04 10.00 -9.16
CA SER A 115 -5.26 11.21 -8.82
C SER A 115 -4.71 11.96 -10.05
N ILE A 116 -4.37 11.24 -11.13
CA ILE A 116 -3.88 11.83 -12.41
C ILE A 116 -5.04 12.21 -13.34
N ARG A 117 -6.30 12.02 -12.90
CA ARG A 117 -7.52 12.25 -13.69
C ARG A 117 -7.66 11.31 -14.90
N ASP A 118 -6.97 10.17 -14.90
CA ASP A 118 -7.19 9.11 -15.89
C ASP A 118 -8.32 8.18 -15.42
N PHE A 119 -9.56 8.64 -15.66
CA PHE A 119 -10.75 7.92 -15.25
C PHE A 119 -10.99 6.64 -16.06
N LYS A 120 -10.45 6.54 -17.28
CA LYS A 120 -10.64 5.36 -18.14
C LYS A 120 -9.92 4.15 -17.57
N SER A 121 -8.63 4.29 -17.31
CA SER A 121 -7.86 3.22 -16.68
C SER A 121 -8.29 2.97 -15.24
N ALA A 122 -8.66 4.01 -14.49
CA ALA A 122 -9.20 3.83 -13.14
C ALA A 122 -10.49 3.00 -13.13
N ALA A 123 -11.45 3.29 -14.03
CA ALA A 123 -12.71 2.57 -14.11
C ALA A 123 -12.54 1.09 -14.46
N GLU A 124 -11.65 0.76 -15.41
CA GLU A 124 -11.36 -0.63 -15.76
C GLU A 124 -10.74 -1.39 -14.58
N LEU A 125 -9.73 -0.80 -13.93
CA LEU A 125 -9.04 -1.41 -12.77
C LEU A 125 -9.96 -1.58 -11.57
N PHE A 126 -10.82 -0.59 -11.29
CA PHE A 126 -11.77 -0.69 -10.20
C PHE A 126 -12.84 -1.73 -10.48
N LEU A 127 -13.42 -1.77 -11.69
CA LEU A 127 -14.46 -2.74 -12.02
C LEU A 127 -13.96 -4.18 -11.93
N ASP A 128 -12.73 -4.44 -12.35
CA ASP A 128 -12.07 -5.75 -12.18
C ASP A 128 -11.86 -6.13 -10.71
N THR A 129 -11.72 -5.15 -9.81
CA THR A 129 -11.38 -5.36 -8.41
C THR A 129 -12.57 -5.26 -7.45
N VAL A 130 -13.75 -4.76 -7.89
CA VAL A 130 -14.97 -4.71 -7.06
C VAL A 130 -15.35 -6.08 -6.52
N ALA A 131 -15.32 -7.12 -7.35
CA ALA A 131 -15.74 -8.45 -6.95
C ALA A 131 -14.80 -9.12 -5.93
N THR A 132 -13.57 -8.61 -5.81
CA THR A 132 -12.48 -9.26 -5.07
C THR A 132 -11.75 -8.27 -4.16
N PHE A 133 -12.46 -7.26 -3.67
CA PHE A 133 -11.88 -6.20 -2.85
C PHE A 133 -11.55 -6.72 -1.45
N THR A 134 -10.26 -6.68 -1.10
CA THR A 134 -9.75 -7.09 0.23
C THR A 134 -8.95 -5.97 0.93
N SER A 135 -8.96 -4.75 0.38
CA SER A 135 -8.11 -3.64 0.81
C SER A 135 -8.79 -2.68 1.80
N TYR A 136 -9.31 -3.20 2.91
CA TYR A 136 -9.95 -2.40 3.99
C TYR A 136 -9.00 -1.39 4.66
N GLU A 137 -7.70 -1.51 4.42
CA GLU A 137 -6.67 -0.61 4.94
C GLU A 137 -6.65 0.76 4.23
N LEU A 138 -7.26 0.86 3.04
CA LEU A 138 -7.34 2.10 2.25
C LEU A 138 -8.66 2.82 2.46
N MET A 139 -9.76 2.08 2.37
CA MET A 139 -11.11 2.63 2.45
C MET A 139 -12.12 1.53 2.76
N ASP A 140 -13.25 1.95 3.31
CA ASP A 140 -14.40 1.06 3.48
C ASP A 140 -14.96 0.63 2.12
N TYR A 141 -15.53 -0.57 2.08
CA TYR A 141 -16.08 -1.15 0.85
C TYR A 141 -17.16 -0.25 0.24
N GLN A 142 -17.98 0.39 1.08
CA GLN A 142 -19.00 1.34 0.61
C GLN A 142 -18.39 2.56 -0.09
N ALA A 143 -17.29 3.10 0.44
CA ALA A 143 -16.58 4.21 -0.18
C ALA A 143 -15.95 3.76 -1.51
N PHE A 144 -15.33 2.57 -1.54
CA PHE A 144 -14.75 1.99 -2.75
C PHE A 144 -15.78 1.82 -3.88
N VAL A 145 -16.95 1.28 -3.58
CA VAL A 145 -18.05 1.13 -4.55
C VAL A 145 -18.50 2.49 -5.06
N THR A 146 -18.63 3.48 -4.17
CA THR A 146 -19.03 4.85 -4.54
C THR A 146 -18.03 5.47 -5.51
N TYR A 147 -16.73 5.38 -5.23
CA TYR A 147 -15.68 5.88 -6.12
C TYR A 147 -15.65 5.14 -7.46
N THR A 148 -15.89 3.84 -7.44
CA THR A 148 -15.95 3.02 -8.65
C THR A 148 -17.10 3.46 -9.56
N VAL A 149 -18.30 3.67 -8.99
CA VAL A 149 -19.48 4.15 -9.72
C VAL A 149 -19.21 5.55 -10.30
N VAL A 150 -18.64 6.47 -9.52
CA VAL A 150 -18.29 7.82 -9.99
C VAL A 150 -17.28 7.75 -11.15
N CYS A 151 -16.25 6.93 -11.04
CA CYS A 151 -15.27 6.75 -12.12
C CYS A 151 -15.91 6.16 -13.38
N CYS A 152 -16.79 5.16 -13.23
CA CYS A 152 -17.52 4.56 -14.35
C CYS A 152 -18.44 5.56 -15.04
N LEU A 153 -19.15 6.42 -14.30
CA LEU A 153 -20.02 7.46 -14.84
C LEU A 153 -19.26 8.49 -15.66
N VAL A 154 -18.02 8.83 -15.27
CA VAL A 154 -17.18 9.81 -15.96
C VAL A 154 -16.45 9.19 -17.15
N ALA A 155 -16.05 7.93 -17.05
CA ALA A 155 -15.19 7.27 -18.04
C ALA A 155 -15.95 6.56 -19.18
N LEU A 156 -17.14 6.02 -18.91
CA LEU A 156 -17.87 5.18 -19.85
C LEU A 156 -19.00 5.95 -20.55
N GLU A 157 -19.13 5.72 -21.85
CA GLU A 157 -20.27 6.20 -22.62
C GLU A 157 -21.55 5.42 -22.24
N ARG A 158 -22.71 6.09 -22.31
CA ARG A 158 -24.05 5.57 -21.95
C ARG A 158 -24.34 4.10 -22.34
N PRO A 159 -23.97 3.59 -23.54
CA PRO A 159 -24.23 2.19 -23.87
C PRO A 159 -23.42 1.18 -23.04
N LYS A 160 -22.16 1.51 -22.70
CA LYS A 160 -21.27 0.63 -21.91
C LYS A 160 -21.61 0.60 -20.42
N LEU A 161 -22.21 1.69 -19.91
CA LEU A 161 -22.76 1.75 -18.55
C LEU A 161 -23.88 0.72 -18.36
N ARG A 162 -24.83 0.72 -19.29
CA ARG A 162 -26.01 -0.17 -19.26
C ARG A 162 -25.64 -1.65 -19.36
N GLU A 163 -24.55 -1.98 -20.05
CA GLU A 163 -24.03 -3.35 -20.19
C GLU A 163 -23.32 -3.85 -18.93
N LYS A 164 -22.70 -2.95 -18.16
CA LYS A 164 -22.00 -3.26 -16.92
C LYS A 164 -22.87 -3.15 -15.65
N GLY A 165 -24.16 -2.85 -15.81
CA GLY A 165 -25.13 -2.84 -14.71
C GLY A 165 -25.07 -1.61 -13.79
N ILE A 166 -24.52 -0.50 -14.29
CA ILE A 166 -24.50 0.83 -13.63
C ILE A 166 -25.40 1.77 -14.41
#